data_AF-A0A418GMA8-F1
#
_entry.id   AF-A0A418GMA8-F1
#
_cell.length_a   1.000
_cell.length_b   1.000
_cell.length_c   1.000
_cell.angle_alpha   90.00
_cell.angle_beta   90.00
_cell.angle_gamma   90.00
#
_symmetry.space_group_name_H-M   'P 1'
#
loop_
_entity.id
_entity.type
_entity.pdbx_description
1 polymer ?
#
loop_
_entity_poly.entity_id
_entity_poly.type
_entity_poly.pdbx_seq_one_letter_code
_entity_poly.pdbx_strand_id
1 'polypeptide(L)'
;PVLVRQLPVKNLTLADGSTCPVVSVYDLVLANYGLDRGLEDENSAKDYAEIKPYTPAWGEQITGVPRQYIETIAREFADTAHKTHGRSMIILGAGVNHWYHMDMNYRGMINMLIFCGCVGQSGGGWAHYVGQEKLRPQTGWLPLA
;
A
#
# COMPACT_ATOMS: atom_id res chain seq x y z
N PRO A 1 -3.84 -15.93 -13.57
CA PRO A 1 -3.15 -17.05 -12.86
C PRO A 1 -3.29 -16.84 -11.35
N VAL A 2 -3.18 -17.91 -10.55
CA VAL A 2 -3.31 -17.87 -9.08
C VAL A 2 -1.93 -18.05 -8.46
N LEU A 3 -1.59 -17.20 -7.49
CA LEU A 3 -0.37 -17.34 -6.67
C LEU A 3 -0.76 -17.91 -5.32
N VAL A 4 -0.28 -19.10 -5.01
CA VAL A 4 -0.49 -19.74 -3.72
C VAL A 4 0.53 -19.19 -2.71
N ARG A 5 0.06 -18.74 -1.55
CA ARG A 5 0.88 -18.11 -0.50
C ARG A 5 0.79 -18.89 0.80
N GLN A 6 1.90 -19.02 1.52
CA GLN A 6 1.91 -19.60 2.87
C GLN A 6 1.55 -18.54 3.92
N LEU A 7 0.63 -18.88 4.84
CA LEU A 7 0.09 -17.96 5.83
C LEU A 7 0.01 -18.61 7.23
N PRO A 8 0.31 -17.88 8.32
CA PRO A 8 0.23 -18.40 9.68
C PRO A 8 -1.21 -18.37 10.20
N VAL A 9 -2.00 -19.39 9.87
CA VAL A 9 -3.41 -19.47 10.24
C VAL A 9 -3.63 -19.93 11.69
N LYS A 10 -4.72 -19.46 12.29
CA LYS A 10 -5.27 -20.01 13.54
C LYS A 10 -6.69 -20.53 13.29
N ASN A 11 -7.00 -21.72 13.79
CA ASN A 11 -8.35 -22.27 13.72
C ASN A 11 -9.19 -21.76 14.90
N LEU A 12 -10.36 -21.18 14.60
CA LEU A 12 -11.33 -20.73 15.60
C LEU A 12 -12.62 -21.54 15.47
N THR A 13 -13.22 -21.87 16.61
CA THR A 13 -14.60 -22.38 16.65
C THR A 13 -15.58 -21.22 16.58
N LEU A 14 -16.46 -21.23 15.59
CA LEU A 14 -17.49 -20.22 15.39
C LEU A 14 -18.71 -20.47 16.28
N ALA A 15 -19.63 -19.50 16.32
CA ALA A 15 -20.84 -19.56 17.15
C ALA A 15 -21.78 -20.72 16.78
N ASP A 16 -21.73 -21.21 15.54
CA ASP A 16 -22.49 -22.37 15.06
C ASP A 16 -21.80 -23.72 15.35
N GLY A 17 -20.65 -23.70 16.02
CA GLY A 17 -19.84 -24.88 16.35
C GLY A 17 -18.89 -25.32 15.24
N SER A 18 -18.91 -24.70 14.05
CA SER A 18 -17.98 -25.01 12.97
C SER A 18 -16.57 -24.48 13.27
N THR A 19 -15.54 -25.05 12.63
CA THR A 19 -14.16 -24.56 12.74
C THR A 19 -13.77 -23.78 11.49
N CYS A 20 -13.18 -22.60 11.66
CA CYS A 20 -12.77 -21.71 10.58
C CYS A 20 -11.30 -21.27 10.75
N PRO A 21 -10.43 -21.43 9.74
CA PRO A 21 -9.10 -20.86 9.75
C PRO A 21 -9.17 -19.35 9.54
N VAL A 22 -8.51 -18.59 10.40
CA VAL A 22 -8.41 -17.13 10.30
C VAL A 22 -6.95 -16.70 10.27
N VAL A 23 -6.73 -15.54 9.67
CA VAL A 23 -5.42 -14.90 9.54
C VAL A 23 -5.61 -13.38 9.61
N SER A 24 -4.61 -12.66 10.11
CA SER A 24 -4.71 -11.21 10.21
C SER A 24 -4.58 -10.54 8.83
N VAL A 25 -5.13 -9.34 8.70
CA VAL A 25 -4.92 -8.51 7.50
C VAL A 25 -3.43 -8.20 7.31
N TYR A 26 -2.66 -8.03 8.38
CA TYR A 26 -1.22 -7.80 8.33
C TYR A 26 -0.50 -8.95 7.61
N ASP A 27 -0.78 -10.19 8.01
CA ASP A 27 -0.20 -11.37 7.37
C ASP A 27 -0.57 -11.49 5.89
N LEU A 28 -1.84 -11.20 5.56
CA LEU A 28 -2.33 -11.17 4.16
C LEU A 28 -1.63 -10.10 3.32
N VAL A 29 -1.41 -8.91 3.89
CA VAL A 29 -0.71 -7.82 3.21
C VAL A 29 0.75 -8.20 2.94
N LEU A 30 1.48 -8.71 3.92
CA LEU A 30 2.88 -9.13 3.71
C LEU A 30 2.99 -10.25 2.66
N ALA A 31 2.08 -11.23 2.67
CA ALA A 31 2.01 -12.28 1.67
C ALA A 31 1.66 -11.74 0.28
N ASN A 32 0.74 -10.76 0.18
CA ASN A 32 0.42 -10.10 -1.08
C ASN A 32 1.62 -9.36 -1.68
N TYR A 33 2.41 -8.67 -0.85
CA TYR A 33 3.68 -8.03 -1.26
C TYR A 33 4.83 -9.04 -1.49
N GLY A 34 4.59 -10.33 -1.26
CA GLY A 34 5.55 -11.40 -1.53
C GLY A 34 6.79 -11.37 -0.64
N LEU A 35 6.65 -10.95 0.62
CA LEU A 35 7.76 -10.93 1.56
C LEU A 35 8.01 -12.32 2.16
N ASP A 36 9.23 -12.84 2.05
CA ASP A 36 9.63 -14.05 2.75
C ASP A 36 9.67 -13.80 4.26
N ARG A 37 9.08 -14.74 5.01
CA ARG A 37 8.90 -14.70 6.46
C ARG A 37 9.39 -15.99 7.13
N GLY A 38 10.13 -16.83 6.40
CA GLY A 38 10.59 -18.14 6.88
C GLY A 38 9.48 -19.21 6.87
N LEU A 39 8.46 -19.04 6.03
CA LEU A 39 7.34 -19.97 5.87
C LEU A 39 7.50 -20.91 4.66
N GLU A 40 8.68 -20.91 4.04
CA GLU A 40 8.98 -21.71 2.85
C GLU A 40 8.01 -21.42 1.67
N ASP A 41 7.59 -20.17 1.51
CA ASP A 41 6.75 -19.75 0.39
C ASP A 41 7.58 -19.55 -0.89
N GLU A 42 7.48 -20.49 -1.82
CA GLU A 42 8.16 -20.43 -3.13
C GLU A 42 7.80 -19.19 -3.96
N ASN A 43 6.64 -18.57 -3.72
CA ASN A 43 6.23 -17.36 -4.44
C ASN A 43 6.71 -16.07 -3.76
N SER A 44 7.30 -16.16 -2.55
CA SER A 44 7.87 -15.00 -1.84
C SER A 44 9.29 -14.71 -2.29
N ALA A 45 9.66 -13.43 -2.34
CA ALA A 45 10.97 -12.97 -2.78
C ALA A 45 11.96 -12.99 -1.61
N LYS A 46 13.16 -13.53 -1.86
CA LYS A 46 14.27 -13.51 -0.89
C LYS A 46 15.17 -12.28 -1.04
N ASP A 47 15.12 -11.66 -2.21
CA ASP A 47 15.92 -10.49 -2.55
C ASP A 47 15.17 -9.59 -3.55
N TYR A 48 15.55 -8.32 -3.61
CA TYR A 48 14.96 -7.34 -4.53
C TYR A 48 15.26 -7.60 -6.00
N ALA A 49 16.32 -8.35 -6.32
CA ALA A 49 16.68 -8.73 -7.68
C ALA A 49 15.84 -9.89 -8.24
N GLU A 50 15.12 -10.64 -7.39
CA GLU A 50 14.26 -11.73 -7.85
C GLU A 50 13.03 -11.19 -8.59
N ILE A 51 12.72 -11.71 -9.78
CA ILE A 51 11.53 -11.32 -10.53
C ILE A 51 10.32 -12.05 -9.95
N LYS A 52 9.80 -11.52 -8.84
CA LYS A 52 8.53 -11.95 -8.23
C LYS A 52 7.57 -10.76 -8.10
N PRO A 53 6.25 -10.99 -8.13
CA PRO A 53 5.26 -9.91 -8.09
C PRO A 53 5.55 -8.88 -7.00
N TYR A 54 5.57 -7.60 -7.39
CA TYR A 54 5.80 -6.43 -6.53
C TYR A 54 7.23 -6.24 -5.97
N THR A 55 8.22 -7.01 -6.42
CA THR A 55 9.64 -6.71 -6.17
C THR A 55 10.14 -5.52 -7.00
N PRO A 56 11.25 -4.87 -6.63
CA PRO A 56 11.90 -3.86 -7.47
C PRO A 56 12.28 -4.38 -8.87
N ALA A 57 12.83 -5.60 -8.98
CA ALA A 57 13.14 -6.20 -10.29
C ALA A 57 11.89 -6.45 -11.15
N TRP A 58 10.77 -6.87 -10.55
CA TRP A 58 9.48 -6.96 -11.25
C TRP A 58 8.96 -5.57 -11.66
N GLY A 59 9.07 -4.58 -10.78
CA GLY A 59 8.65 -3.20 -11.06
C GLY A 59 9.42 -2.57 -12.21
N GLU A 60 10.72 -2.85 -12.32
CA GLU A 60 11.58 -2.44 -13.44
C GLU A 60 11.06 -2.98 -14.78
N GLN A 61 10.66 -4.25 -14.84
CA GLN A 61 10.10 -4.85 -16.06
C GLN A 61 8.75 -4.25 -16.47
N ILE A 62 7.91 -3.89 -15.50
CA ILE A 62 6.57 -3.37 -15.77
C ILE A 62 6.59 -1.89 -16.13
N THR A 63 7.42 -1.10 -15.45
CA THR A 63 7.38 0.37 -15.53
C THR A 63 8.52 0.96 -16.37
N GLY A 64 9.60 0.21 -16.59
CA GLY A 64 10.83 0.71 -17.19
C GLY A 64 11.69 1.57 -16.25
N VAL A 65 11.26 1.81 -15.01
CA VAL A 65 12.06 2.55 -14.01
C VAL A 65 13.14 1.64 -13.46
N PRO A 66 14.44 2.02 -13.50
CA PRO A 66 15.51 1.20 -12.93
C PRO A 66 15.26 0.87 -11.45
N ARG A 67 15.41 -0.41 -11.08
CA ARG A 67 15.12 -0.94 -9.73
C ARG A 67 15.87 -0.20 -8.64
N GLN A 68 17.10 0.25 -8.93
CA GLN A 68 17.92 1.02 -8.00
C GLN A 68 17.19 2.30 -7.54
N TYR A 69 16.45 2.97 -8.42
CA TYR A 69 15.71 4.17 -8.05
C TYR A 69 14.46 3.83 -7.23
N ILE A 70 13.79 2.73 -7.55
CA ILE A 70 12.66 2.23 -6.76
C ILE A 70 13.13 1.96 -5.32
N GLU A 71 14.24 1.26 -5.17
CA GLU A 71 14.83 0.93 -3.86
C GLU A 71 15.28 2.17 -3.10
N THR A 72 16.07 3.04 -3.73
CA THR A 72 16.60 4.25 -3.08
C THR A 72 15.49 5.16 -2.61
N ILE A 73 14.52 5.49 -3.48
CA ILE A 73 13.44 6.41 -3.13
C ILE A 73 12.52 5.80 -2.07
N ALA A 74 12.22 4.49 -2.14
CA ALA A 74 11.42 3.83 -1.10
C ALA A 74 12.12 3.89 0.27
N ARG A 75 13.43 3.65 0.32
CA ARG A 75 14.22 3.74 1.57
C ARG A 75 14.28 5.17 2.11
N GLU A 76 14.61 6.15 1.26
CA GLU A 76 14.71 7.56 1.67
C GLU A 76 13.37 8.14 2.13
N PHE A 77 12.28 7.77 1.46
CA PHE A 77 10.92 8.18 1.84
C PHE A 77 10.55 7.65 3.23
N ALA A 78 10.81 6.36 3.48
CA ALA A 78 10.54 5.70 4.75
C ALA A 78 11.45 6.22 5.87
N ASP A 79 12.75 6.43 5.58
CA ASP A 79 13.72 6.97 6.52
C ASP A 79 13.38 8.40 6.94
N THR A 80 12.97 9.25 5.99
CA THR A 80 12.47 10.60 6.29
C THR A 80 11.25 10.53 7.20
N ALA A 81 10.26 9.69 6.88
CA ALA A 81 9.08 9.52 7.70
C ALA A 81 9.43 9.02 9.11
N HIS A 82 10.33 8.04 9.22
CA HIS A 82 10.81 7.52 10.50
C HIS A 82 11.45 8.62 11.36
N LYS A 83 12.41 9.38 10.80
CA LYS A 83 13.13 10.46 11.50
C LYS A 83 12.21 11.59 11.94
N THR A 84 11.20 11.90 11.14
CA THR A 84 10.34 13.08 11.33
C THR A 84 9.01 12.78 11.98
N HIS A 85 8.73 11.51 12.31
CA HIS A 85 7.45 11.02 12.82
C HIS A 85 6.30 11.24 11.83
N GLY A 86 6.50 10.79 10.59
CA GLY A 86 5.47 10.74 9.54
C GLY A 86 5.46 11.92 8.57
N ARG A 87 6.51 12.75 8.50
CA ARG A 87 6.54 13.94 7.60
C ARG A 87 7.10 13.62 6.21
N SER A 88 6.53 12.59 5.59
CA SER A 88 6.67 12.30 4.16
C SER A 88 5.28 12.39 3.51
N MET A 89 5.20 13.03 2.34
CA MET A 89 3.94 13.33 1.67
C MET A 89 3.99 12.92 0.21
N ILE A 90 2.85 12.46 -0.32
CA ILE A 90 2.66 12.24 -1.75
C ILE A 90 1.58 13.21 -2.24
N ILE A 91 1.97 14.10 -3.14
CA ILE A 91 1.07 15.01 -3.86
C ILE A 91 0.69 14.35 -5.19
N LEU A 92 -0.61 14.18 -5.43
CA LEU A 92 -1.12 13.43 -6.58
C LEU A 92 -2.37 14.09 -7.19
N GLY A 93 -2.65 13.78 -8.46
CA GLY A 93 -3.79 14.34 -9.19
C GLY A 93 -4.25 13.46 -10.35
N ALA A 94 -4.90 14.08 -11.34
CA ALA A 94 -5.55 13.39 -12.47
C ALA A 94 -4.63 12.42 -13.24
N GLY A 95 -3.31 12.67 -13.30
CA GLY A 95 -2.36 11.82 -14.04
C GLY A 95 -2.30 10.37 -13.56
N VAL A 96 -2.61 10.11 -12.28
CA VAL A 96 -2.73 8.76 -11.70
C VAL A 96 -4.18 8.37 -11.40
N ASN A 97 -5.08 9.35 -11.35
CA ASN A 97 -6.50 9.16 -11.02
C ASN A 97 -7.42 8.92 -12.22
N HIS A 98 -7.09 9.39 -13.42
CA HIS A 98 -7.94 9.25 -14.61
C HIS A 98 -7.61 7.98 -15.42
N TRP A 99 -7.16 6.93 -14.73
CA TRP A 99 -6.97 5.60 -15.29
C TRP A 99 -8.13 4.68 -14.89
N TYR A 100 -8.42 3.68 -15.72
CA TYR A 100 -9.46 2.70 -15.40
C TYR A 100 -9.19 2.00 -14.04
N HIS A 101 -7.92 1.71 -13.74
CA HIS A 101 -7.46 1.13 -12.47
C HIS A 101 -6.90 2.19 -11.51
N MET A 102 -7.51 3.37 -11.46
CA MET A 102 -7.08 4.47 -10.58
C MET A 102 -7.07 4.11 -9.09
N ASP A 103 -7.97 3.21 -8.70
CA ASP A 103 -8.04 2.67 -7.35
C ASP A 103 -6.77 1.89 -6.97
N MET A 104 -6.16 1.17 -7.91
CA MET A 104 -4.88 0.47 -7.69
C MET A 104 -3.73 1.45 -7.52
N ASN A 105 -3.67 2.50 -8.36
CA ASN A 105 -2.68 3.57 -8.22
C ASN A 105 -2.79 4.23 -6.84
N TYR A 106 -4.01 4.57 -6.43
CA TYR A 106 -4.28 5.21 -5.14
C TYR A 106 -3.90 4.32 -3.97
N ARG A 107 -4.35 3.06 -3.96
CA ARG A 107 -4.07 2.13 -2.87
C ARG A 107 -2.58 1.83 -2.73
N GLY A 108 -1.83 1.82 -3.82
CA GLY A 108 -0.36 1.73 -3.78
C GLY A 108 0.27 2.88 -3.00
N MET A 109 -0.05 4.13 -3.36
CA MET A 109 0.46 5.33 -2.68
C MET A 109 -0.05 5.45 -1.24
N ILE A 110 -1.32 5.12 -0.99
CA ILE A 110 -1.93 5.13 0.34
C ILE A 110 -1.25 4.11 1.26
N ASN A 111 -0.98 2.89 0.79
CA ASN A 111 -0.25 1.88 1.58
C ASN A 111 1.14 2.38 1.98
N MET A 112 1.89 3.02 1.07
CA MET A 112 3.20 3.60 1.41
C MET A 112 3.11 4.59 2.58
N LEU A 113 2.12 5.48 2.54
CA LEU A 113 1.88 6.48 3.57
C LEU A 113 1.43 5.87 4.89
N ILE A 114 0.57 4.83 4.85
CA ILE A 114 0.11 4.12 6.04
C ILE A 114 1.27 3.36 6.69
N PHE A 115 2.07 2.63 5.91
CA PHE A 115 3.24 1.88 6.40
C PHE A 115 4.27 2.80 7.04
N CYS A 116 4.38 4.04 6.56
CA CYS A 116 5.29 5.05 7.09
C CYS A 116 4.64 5.97 8.16
N GLY A 117 3.41 5.70 8.60
CA GLY A 117 2.73 6.50 9.63
C GLY A 117 2.50 7.97 9.26
N CYS A 118 2.38 8.28 7.97
CA CYS A 118 2.35 9.65 7.46
C CYS A 118 0.95 10.29 7.48
N VAL A 119 -0.10 9.48 7.42
CA VAL A 119 -1.49 9.98 7.37
C VAL A 119 -1.87 10.59 8.72
N GLY A 120 -2.32 11.84 8.71
CA GLY A 120 -2.74 12.57 9.92
C GLY A 120 -1.63 13.39 10.59
N GLN A 121 -0.40 13.37 10.05
CA GLN A 121 0.72 14.17 10.56
C GLN A 121 0.91 15.45 9.73
N SER A 122 1.15 16.58 10.41
CA SER A 122 1.47 17.84 9.71
C SER A 122 2.78 17.71 8.94
N GLY A 123 2.77 18.04 7.65
CA GLY A 123 3.91 17.83 6.74
C GLY A 123 3.98 16.42 6.14
N GLY A 124 2.99 15.56 6.40
CA GLY A 124 2.90 14.22 5.83
C GLY A 124 1.53 13.88 5.24
N GLY A 125 1.45 12.75 4.56
CA GLY A 125 0.19 12.12 4.19
C GLY A 125 -0.19 12.18 2.72
N TRP A 126 -1.48 11.94 2.46
CA TRP A 126 -2.07 11.83 1.14
C TRP A 126 -2.65 13.18 0.71
N ALA A 127 -2.04 13.80 -0.29
CA ALA A 127 -2.38 15.15 -0.72
C ALA A 127 -2.92 15.13 -2.16
N HIS A 128 -4.19 14.74 -2.28
CA HIS A 128 -4.90 14.66 -3.55
C HIS A 128 -5.46 16.01 -3.99
N TYR A 129 -5.16 16.40 -5.22
CA TYR A 129 -5.64 17.63 -5.84
C TYR A 129 -6.19 17.35 -7.24
N VAL A 130 -7.48 17.63 -7.43
CA VAL A 130 -8.19 17.59 -8.73
C VAL A 130 -9.07 18.84 -8.88
N GLY A 131 -10.39 18.70 -8.94
CA GLY A 131 -11.33 19.81 -8.95
C GLY A 131 -11.53 20.45 -7.57
N GLN A 132 -12.29 21.56 -7.58
CA GLN A 132 -12.59 22.34 -6.38
C GLN A 132 -13.76 21.71 -5.60
N GLU A 133 -13.53 20.54 -4.99
CA GLU A 133 -14.58 19.79 -4.27
C GLU A 133 -14.94 20.39 -2.91
N LYS A 134 -13.95 20.97 -2.21
CA LYS A 134 -14.08 21.34 -0.79
C LYS A 134 -14.87 22.63 -0.59
N LEU A 135 -16.20 22.53 -0.68
CA LEU A 135 -17.12 23.58 -0.24
C LEU A 135 -17.08 23.71 1.29
N ARG A 136 -16.30 24.67 1.80
CA ARG A 136 -16.06 24.85 3.24
C ARG A 136 -17.34 25.00 4.08
N PRO A 137 -18.36 25.78 3.68
CA PRO A 137 -19.59 25.93 4.46
C PRO A 137 -20.66 24.88 4.11
N GLN A 138 -20.29 23.60 3.95
CA GLN A 138 -21.18 22.53 3.47
C GLN A 138 -22.54 22.49 4.18
N THR A 139 -22.56 22.55 5.52
CA THR A 139 -23.78 22.45 6.32
C THR A 139 -24.68 23.68 6.23
N GLY A 140 -24.12 24.86 5.93
CA GLY A 140 -24.87 26.10 5.71
C GLY A 140 -25.37 26.24 4.27
N TRP A 141 -24.65 25.66 3.30
CA TRP A 141 -25.03 25.69 1.90
C TRP A 141 -26.10 24.64 1.55
N LEU A 142 -25.98 23.42 2.08
CA LEU A 142 -26.87 22.29 1.72
C LEU A 142 -28.38 22.59 1.85
N PRO A 143 -28.86 23.33 2.87
CA PRO A 143 -30.29 23.66 2.98
C PRO A 143 -30.80 24.71 1.98
N LEU A 144 -29.90 25.48 1.33
CA LEU A 144 -30.24 26.54 0.38
C LEU A 144 -30.25 26.07 -1.08
N ALA A 145 -29.64 24.92 -1.36
CA ALA A 145 -29.40 24.38 -2.70
C ALA A 145 -30.54 23.50 -3.22
#